data_AF-A0A0L7T8C5-F1
#
_entry.id   AF-A0A0L7T8C5-F1
#
_cell.length_a   1.000
_cell.length_b   1.000
_cell.length_c   1.000
_cell.angle_alpha   90.00
_cell.angle_beta   90.00
_cell.angle_gamma   90.00
#
_symmetry.space_group_name_H-M   'P 1'
#
loop_
_entity.id
_entity.type
_entity.pdbx_description
1 polymer ?
#
loop_
_entity_poly.entity_id
_entity_poly.type
_entity_poly.pdbx_seq_one_letter_code
_entity_poly.pdbx_strand_id
1 'polypeptide(L)' 'MDDKSDKDISIVANASGQHDDITALGEAFSFTAFHYIDIARDERLENILTRWPLLQELVAVQQENPN' A
#
# COMPACT_ATOMS: atom_id res chain seq x y z
N MET A 1 16.42 -43.52 38.79
CA MET A 1 16.63 -42.06 38.81
C MET A 1 16.29 -41.58 37.42
N ASP A 2 15.01 -41.27 37.21
CA ASP A 2 14.47 -40.84 35.93
C ASP A 2 14.52 -39.33 35.89
N ASP A 3 15.45 -38.80 35.08
CA ASP A 3 15.61 -37.37 34.88
C ASP A 3 14.45 -36.84 34.06
N LYS A 4 13.66 -35.96 34.70
CA LYS A 4 12.41 -35.43 34.20
C LYS A 4 12.68 -34.46 33.04
N SER A 5 12.23 -34.89 31.87
CA SER A 5 11.40 -34.10 30.95
C SER A 5 11.81 -32.64 30.73
N ASP A 6 12.54 -32.45 29.64
CA ASP A 6 12.63 -31.26 28.79
C ASP A 6 11.24 -30.84 28.25
N LYS A 7 10.33 -30.47 29.16
CA LYS A 7 8.91 -30.19 28.84
C LYS A 7 8.48 -28.78 29.26
N ASP A 8 9.44 -27.92 29.58
CA ASP A 8 9.17 -26.54 29.96
C ASP A 8 9.22 -25.57 28.77
N ILE A 9 9.65 -26.02 27.59
CA ILE A 9 9.70 -25.16 26.37
C ILE A 9 8.34 -25.15 25.64
N SER A 10 7.45 -26.13 25.87
CA SER A 10 6.22 -26.28 25.09
C SER A 10 4.94 -25.69 25.73
N ILE A 11 4.99 -25.20 26.99
CA ILE A 11 3.78 -24.79 27.75
C ILE A 11 3.47 -23.29 27.66
N VAL A 12 4.16 -22.52 26.82
CA VAL A 12 3.78 -21.12 26.54
C VAL A 12 2.77 -21.02 25.37
N ALA A 13 2.26 -22.14 24.88
CA ALA A 13 1.22 -22.20 23.86
C ALA A 13 -0.21 -21.98 24.42
N ASN A 14 -0.36 -21.18 25.49
CA ASN A 14 -1.67 -20.76 26.02
C ASN A 14 -1.88 -19.24 25.88
N ALA A 15 -1.35 -18.69 24.79
CA ALA A 15 -1.40 -17.29 24.41
C ALA A 15 -2.45 -17.04 23.32
N SER A 16 -3.72 -17.40 23.57
CA SER A 16 -4.81 -17.11 22.61
C SER A 16 -5.22 -15.64 22.57
N GLY A 17 -4.50 -14.75 23.27
CA GLY A 17 -4.74 -13.29 23.27
C GLY A 17 -3.51 -12.44 22.94
N GLN A 18 -2.31 -13.03 22.84
CA GLN A 18 -1.07 -12.28 22.49
C GLN A 18 -0.75 -12.33 21.00
N HIS A 19 -1.26 -13.32 20.26
CA HIS A 19 -1.06 -13.40 18.82
C HIS A 19 -1.91 -12.37 18.04
N ASP A 20 -3.00 -11.90 18.68
CA ASP A 20 -3.89 -10.90 18.11
C ASP A 20 -3.28 -9.48 18.16
N ASP A 21 -2.52 -9.15 19.20
CA ASP A 21 -1.95 -7.80 19.37
C ASP A 21 -0.98 -7.44 18.22
N ILE A 22 -0.10 -8.37 17.82
CA ILE A 22 0.84 -8.16 16.70
C ILE A 22 0.08 -7.99 15.38
N THR A 23 -1.00 -8.73 15.21
CA THR A 23 -1.85 -8.67 14.01
C THR A 23 -2.64 -7.36 13.97
N ALA A 24 -3.20 -6.93 15.10
CA ALA A 24 -3.93 -5.68 15.25
C ALA A 24 -3.03 -4.45 15.03
N LEU A 25 -1.78 -4.50 15.51
CA LEU A 25 -0.79 -3.46 15.23
C LEU A 25 -0.42 -3.44 13.74
N GLY A 26 -0.26 -4.60 13.10
CA GLY A 26 0.00 -4.70 11.66
C GLY A 26 -1.10 -4.07 10.81
N GLU A 27 -2.36 -4.25 11.20
CA GLU A 27 -3.51 -3.63 10.54
C GLU A 27 -3.58 -2.12 10.81
N ALA A 28 -3.42 -1.69 12.07
CA ALA A 28 -3.47 -0.29 12.48
C ALA A 28 -2.38 0.59 11.83
N PHE A 29 -1.21 0.00 11.56
CA PHE A 29 -0.10 0.65 10.86
C PHE A 29 0.03 0.21 9.40
N SER A 30 -0.92 -0.56 8.88
CA SER A 30 -0.94 -0.89 7.46
C SER A 30 -1.14 0.40 6.67
N PHE A 31 -0.14 0.75 5.88
CA PHE A 31 -0.29 1.88 4.98
C PHE A 31 -1.17 1.45 3.80
N THR A 32 -2.21 2.25 3.53
CA THR A 32 -2.90 2.16 2.26
C THR A 32 -1.88 2.41 1.14
N ALA A 33 -1.93 1.62 0.08
CA ALA A 33 -1.06 1.83 -1.08
C ALA A 33 -1.19 3.29 -1.53
N PHE A 34 -0.12 4.07 -1.36
CA PHE A 34 -0.13 5.45 -1.78
C PHE A 34 0.03 5.52 -3.29
N HIS A 35 -0.92 6.16 -3.95
CA HIS A 35 -0.76 6.54 -5.34
C HIS A 35 0.20 7.73 -5.39
N TYR A 36 1.42 7.49 -5.87
CA TYR A 36 2.37 8.57 -6.11
C TYR A 36 1.86 9.45 -7.26
N ILE A 37 1.65 10.72 -6.97
CA ILE A 37 1.30 11.74 -7.95
C ILE A 37 2.48 12.70 -8.03
N ASP A 38 3.12 12.76 -9.21
CA ASP A 38 4.19 13.71 -9.50
C ASP A 38 3.57 15.07 -9.86
N ILE A 39 3.30 15.90 -8.86
CA ILE A 39 2.69 17.22 -9.05
C ILE A 39 3.49 18.11 -10.01
N ALA A 40 4.82 18.00 -10.02
CA ALA A 40 5.67 18.76 -10.93
C ALA A 40 5.55 18.27 -12.38
N ARG A 41 5.17 17.02 -12.60
CA ARG A 41 4.89 16.48 -13.94
C ARG A 41 3.55 16.98 -14.46
N ASP A 42 2.52 17.00 -13.63
CA ASP A 42 1.18 17.44 -14.04
C ASP A 42 1.17 18.92 -14.42
N GLU A 43 1.80 19.78 -13.62
CA GLU A 43 1.94 21.22 -13.94
C GLU A 43 2.70 21.46 -15.26
N ARG A 44 3.75 20.68 -15.51
CA ARG A 44 4.51 20.75 -16.77
C ARG A 44 3.66 20.30 -17.96
N LEU A 45 2.86 19.25 -17.78
CA LEU A 45 1.99 18.73 -18.83
C LEU A 45 0.91 19.76 -19.20
N GLU A 46 0.27 20.40 -18.21
CA GLU A 46 -0.68 21.48 -18.47
C GLU A 46 -0.04 22.65 -19.24
N ASN A 47 1.18 23.03 -18.88
CA ASN A 47 1.91 24.11 -19.57
C ASN A 47 2.24 23.74 -21.04
N ILE A 48 2.53 22.47 -21.31
CA ILE A 48 2.76 21.99 -22.68
C ILE A 48 1.44 21.98 -23.47
N LEU A 49 0.35 21.50 -22.88
CA LEU A 49 -0.95 21.40 -23.54
C LEU A 49 -1.53 22.78 -23.86
N THR A 50 -1.41 23.75 -22.94
CA THR A 50 -1.83 25.14 -23.18
C THR A 50 -1.05 25.80 -24.32
N ARG A 51 0.23 25.44 -24.50
CA ARG A 51 1.05 25.97 -25.59
C ARG A 51 0.66 25.38 -26.94
N TRP A 52 0.22 24.11 -26.98
CA TRP A 52 -0.04 23.36 -28.22
C TRP A 52 -1.51 22.91 -28.29
N PRO A 53 -2.43 23.77 -28.78
CA PRO A 53 -3.87 23.51 -28.74
C PRO A 53 -4.29 22.24 -29.51
N LEU A 54 -3.63 21.91 -30.63
CA LEU A 54 -3.90 20.67 -31.37
C LEU A 54 -3.60 19.40 -30.55
N LEU A 55 -2.64 19.48 -29.63
CA LEU A 55 -2.27 18.36 -28.77
C LEU A 55 -3.31 18.19 -27.64
N GLN A 56 -3.93 19.29 -27.20
CA GLN A 56 -5.03 19.29 -26.25
C GLN A 56 -6.29 18.62 -26.82
N GLU A 57 -6.63 18.88 -28.10
CA GLU A 57 -7.73 18.20 -28.78
C GLU A 57 -7.52 16.68 -28.86
N LEU A 58 -6.27 16.25 -29.12
CA LEU A 58 -5.94 14.83 -29.23
C LEU A 58 -6.05 14.11 -27.88
N VAL A 59 -5.61 14.74 -26.79
CA VAL A 59 -5.81 14.22 -25.43
C VAL A 59 -7.31 14.09 -25.10
N ALA A 60 -8.13 15.08 -25.46
CA ALA A 60 -9.57 15.02 -25.22
C ALA A 60 -10.23 13.84 -25.95
N VAL A 61 -9.87 13.60 -27.21
CA VAL A 61 -10.33 12.44 -28.00
C VAL A 61 -9.89 11.11 -27.36
N GLN A 62 -8.70 11.08 -26.77
CA GLN A 62 -8.14 9.89 -26.14
C GLN A 62 -8.79 9.59 -24.77
N GLN A 63 -9.31 10.60 -24.08
CA GLN A 63 -10.08 10.42 -22.84
C GLN A 63 -11.54 10.01 -23.08
N GLU A 64 -12.13 10.36 -24.22
CA GLU A 64 -13.47 9.90 -24.63
C GLU A 64 -13.52 8.43 -25.04
N ASN A 65 -12.38 7.84 -25.40
CA ASN A 65 -12.28 6.44 -25.78
C ASN A 65 -11.31 5.69 -24.85
N PRO A 66 -11.69 5.47 -23.57
CA PRO A 66 -10.92 4.63 -22.68
C PRO A 66 -11.07 3.19 -23.16
N ASN A 67 -10.05 2.68 -23.84
CA ASN A 67 -9.98 1.26 -24.17
C ASN A 67 -10.09 0.37 -22.93
#